data_AF-A0A2D5YWK9-F1
#
_entry.id   AF-A0A2D5YWK9-F1
#
_cell.length_a   1.000
_cell.length_b   1.000
_cell.length_c   1.000
_cell.angle_alpha   90.00
_cell.angle_beta   90.00
_cell.angle_gamma   90.00
#
_symmetry.space_group_name_H-M   'P 1'
#
loop_
_entity.id
_entity.type
_entity.pdbx_description
1 polymer ?
#
loop_
_entity_poly.entity_id
_entity_poly.type
_entity_poly.pdbx_seq_one_letter_code
_entity_poly.pdbx_strand_id
1 'polypeptide(L)'
;SLLTEDQVAAIREHAVKCLDEPQSIPAHERHFLAGPTQVLLDHPAIVGVLNEIIAHARVASEETYGFRFDHGFTMRRAAGEEHNPFNPHGGGLHALVGNSHIYQHQWGRISAGLTRVVCELTGVEEDDGATLLLSGSHKAAFPRPQALTDINSKLWESYTCPPGSVLIFTEALCHSGRPWTNHAQPRLAMFNCYNAICAKWAPHGVPDEVIDAMHPKRQSLFRGVWTGAGEGKAVNTYLDQQNRAL
;
A
#
# COMPACT_ATOMS: atom_id res chain seq x y z
N SER A 1 12.82 12.78 -2.87
CA SER A 1 11.97 11.84 -3.61
C SER A 1 12.63 10.48 -3.62
N LEU A 2 11.85 9.39 -3.64
CA LEU A 2 12.38 8.02 -3.73
C LEU A 2 12.71 7.64 -5.17
N LEU A 3 11.94 8.17 -6.12
CA LEU A 3 12.07 7.89 -7.55
C LEU A 3 12.79 9.05 -8.25
N THR A 4 13.50 8.72 -9.33
CA THR A 4 14.03 9.72 -10.27
C THR A 4 12.91 10.36 -11.08
N GLU A 5 13.18 11.54 -11.67
CA GLU A 5 12.21 12.24 -12.53
C GLU A 5 11.77 11.38 -13.71
N ASP A 6 12.70 10.66 -14.36
CA ASP A 6 12.41 9.75 -15.47
C ASP A 6 11.50 8.59 -15.05
N GLN A 7 11.75 8.00 -13.87
CA GLN A 7 10.90 6.96 -13.32
C GLN A 7 9.49 7.49 -13.03
N VAL A 8 9.39 8.68 -12.42
CA VAL A 8 8.09 9.31 -12.17
C VAL A 8 7.35 9.56 -13.48
N ALA A 9 8.02 10.10 -14.50
CA ALA A 9 7.41 10.35 -15.81
C ALA A 9 6.88 9.06 -16.45
N ALA A 10 7.69 8.01 -16.51
CA ALA A 10 7.29 6.72 -17.07
C ALA A 10 6.12 6.08 -16.30
N ILE A 11 6.15 6.13 -14.97
CA ILE A 11 5.08 5.59 -14.11
C ILE A 11 3.78 6.39 -14.30
N ARG A 12 3.86 7.72 -14.36
CA ARG A 12 2.70 8.58 -14.61
C ARG A 12 2.06 8.30 -15.96
N GLU A 13 2.88 8.22 -17.02
CA GLU A 13 2.39 7.92 -18.37
C GLU A 13 1.65 6.58 -18.39
N HIS A 14 2.25 5.53 -17.81
CA HIS A 14 1.63 4.21 -17.71
C HIS A 14 0.33 4.25 -16.91
N ALA A 15 0.34 4.86 -15.72
CA ALA A 15 -0.82 4.96 -14.85
C ALA A 15 -1.99 5.70 -15.53
N VAL A 16 -1.72 6.80 -16.23
CA VAL A 16 -2.72 7.56 -16.98
C VAL A 16 -3.27 6.74 -18.15
N LYS A 17 -2.42 6.07 -18.95
CA LYS A 17 -2.89 5.18 -20.03
C LYS A 17 -3.74 4.04 -19.48
N CYS A 18 -3.39 3.44 -18.33
CA CYS A 18 -4.22 2.40 -17.72
C CYS A 18 -5.61 2.92 -17.31
N LEU A 19 -5.71 4.17 -16.86
CA LEU A 19 -6.98 4.78 -16.46
C LEU A 19 -7.85 5.19 -17.66
N ASP A 20 -7.24 5.82 -18.67
CA ASP A 20 -7.99 6.49 -19.74
C ASP A 20 -8.10 5.63 -21.01
N GLU A 21 -7.05 4.89 -21.33
CA GLU A 21 -6.90 4.19 -22.60
C GLU A 21 -6.38 2.75 -22.41
N PRO A 22 -6.95 1.94 -21.50
CA PRO A 22 -6.40 0.62 -21.19
C PRO A 22 -6.30 -0.29 -22.43
N GLN A 23 -7.19 -0.13 -23.41
CA GLN A 23 -7.17 -0.92 -24.65
C GLN A 23 -5.98 -0.60 -25.56
N SER A 24 -5.31 0.54 -25.37
CA SER A 24 -4.06 0.89 -26.08
C SER A 24 -2.85 0.10 -25.58
N ILE A 25 -2.97 -0.50 -24.39
CA ILE A 25 -1.88 -1.24 -23.73
C ILE A 25 -2.05 -2.75 -23.99
N PRO A 26 -0.96 -3.50 -24.29
CA PRO A 26 -0.98 -4.96 -24.33
C PRO A 26 -1.56 -5.57 -23.05
N ALA A 27 -2.27 -6.70 -23.15
CA ALA A 27 -2.99 -7.28 -22.02
C ALA A 27 -2.11 -7.51 -20.77
N HIS A 28 -0.90 -8.04 -20.93
CA HIS A 28 0.06 -8.30 -19.84
C HIS A 28 0.63 -7.01 -19.19
N GLU A 29 0.45 -5.85 -19.82
CA GLU A 29 0.83 -4.54 -19.29
C GLU A 29 -0.38 -3.70 -18.84
N ARG A 30 -1.60 -4.17 -19.09
CA ARG A 30 -2.85 -3.45 -18.84
C ARG A 30 -3.29 -3.54 -17.37
N HIS A 31 -2.38 -3.21 -16.47
CA HIS A 31 -2.66 -3.19 -15.04
C HIS A 31 -1.78 -2.15 -14.36
N PHE A 32 -2.29 -1.55 -13.27
CA PHE A 32 -1.55 -0.51 -12.54
C PHE A 32 -0.28 -1.04 -11.86
N LEU A 33 -0.10 -2.35 -11.77
CA LEU A 33 1.09 -3.01 -11.23
C LEU A 33 2.01 -3.59 -12.32
N ALA A 34 1.78 -3.25 -13.59
CA ALA A 34 2.57 -3.74 -14.70
C ALA A 34 3.55 -2.68 -15.24
N GLY A 35 4.46 -3.10 -16.11
CA GLY A 35 5.41 -2.20 -16.75
C GLY A 35 6.26 -1.39 -15.75
N PRO A 36 6.42 -0.08 -15.93
CA PRO A 36 7.31 0.73 -15.11
C PRO A 36 6.87 0.85 -13.64
N THR A 37 5.59 0.58 -13.32
CA THR A 37 5.10 0.70 -11.94
C THR A 37 5.54 -0.45 -11.04
N GLN A 38 6.01 -1.57 -11.62
CA GLN A 38 6.45 -2.74 -10.85
C GLN A 38 7.56 -2.40 -9.84
N VAL A 39 8.38 -1.39 -10.12
CA VAL A 39 9.43 -0.93 -9.19
C VAL A 39 8.87 -0.52 -7.83
N LEU A 40 7.61 -0.07 -7.77
CA LEU A 40 6.95 0.33 -6.53
C LEU A 40 6.51 -0.85 -5.67
N LEU A 41 6.40 -2.05 -6.24
CA LEU A 41 6.00 -3.24 -5.47
C LEU A 41 7.08 -3.67 -4.48
N ASP A 42 8.34 -3.43 -4.81
CA ASP A 42 9.49 -3.92 -4.05
C ASP A 42 10.72 -3.01 -4.14
N HIS A 43 10.52 -1.69 -4.21
CA HIS A 43 11.62 -0.74 -4.12
C HIS A 43 12.44 -0.99 -2.83
N PRO A 44 13.78 -1.01 -2.86
CA PRO A 44 14.60 -1.39 -1.70
C PRO A 44 14.28 -0.65 -0.39
N ALA A 45 13.98 0.65 -0.45
CA ALA A 45 13.58 1.41 0.73
C ALA A 45 12.22 0.97 1.30
N ILE A 46 11.25 0.62 0.44
CA ILE A 46 9.94 0.09 0.86
C ILE A 46 10.15 -1.28 1.49
N VAL A 47 10.89 -2.16 0.81
CA VAL A 47 11.24 -3.51 1.30
C VAL A 47 11.93 -3.43 2.66
N GLY A 48 12.85 -2.48 2.87
CA GLY A 48 13.53 -2.28 4.15
C GLY A 48 12.55 -2.01 5.29
N VAL A 49 11.56 -1.13 5.07
CA VAL A 49 10.52 -0.86 6.07
C VAL A 49 9.63 -2.08 6.28
N LEU A 50 9.13 -2.71 5.21
CA LEU A 50 8.25 -3.87 5.30
C LEU A 50 8.93 -5.09 5.98
N ASN A 51 10.23 -5.24 5.78
CA ASN A 51 11.04 -6.25 6.46
C ASN A 51 11.07 -6.05 7.97
N GLU A 52 11.11 -4.81 8.44
CA GLU A 52 11.15 -4.49 9.86
C GLU A 52 9.78 -4.67 10.53
N ILE A 53 8.69 -4.28 9.87
CA ILE A 53 7.38 -4.15 10.52
C ILE A 53 6.36 -5.25 10.20
N ILE A 54 6.58 -6.03 9.13
CA ILE A 54 5.64 -7.08 8.67
C ILE A 54 6.33 -8.44 8.52
N ALA A 55 7.52 -8.47 7.93
CA ALA A 55 8.06 -9.69 7.34
C ALA A 55 8.27 -10.82 8.34
N HIS A 56 7.95 -12.03 7.90
CA HIS A 56 8.28 -13.24 8.62
C HIS A 56 9.60 -13.82 8.09
N ALA A 57 10.67 -13.68 8.87
CA ALA A 57 12.03 -14.02 8.44
C ALA A 57 12.20 -15.47 7.93
N ARG A 58 11.42 -16.44 8.43
CA ARG A 58 11.56 -17.85 7.98
C ARG A 58 11.12 -18.11 6.54
N VAL A 59 10.34 -17.20 5.95
CA VAL A 59 9.83 -17.32 4.57
C VAL A 59 10.44 -16.24 3.64
N ALA A 60 11.35 -15.43 4.18
CA ALA A 60 12.15 -14.46 3.44
C ALA A 60 13.48 -15.11 3.00
N SER A 61 13.90 -14.83 1.78
CA SER A 61 15.19 -15.27 1.23
C SER A 61 15.64 -14.31 0.12
N GLU A 62 16.78 -14.60 -0.52
CA GLU A 62 17.17 -13.87 -1.73
C GLU A 62 16.15 -14.02 -2.87
N GLU A 63 15.39 -15.12 -2.87
CA GLU A 63 14.42 -15.44 -3.92
C GLU A 63 12.97 -15.10 -3.53
N THR A 64 12.68 -14.82 -2.25
CA THR A 64 11.31 -14.62 -1.77
C THR A 64 11.17 -13.53 -0.73
N TYR A 65 10.08 -12.78 -0.78
CA TYR A 65 9.74 -11.79 0.25
C TYR A 65 9.10 -12.45 1.49
N GLY A 66 9.39 -11.91 2.68
CA GLY A 66 8.80 -12.35 3.95
C GLY A 66 7.39 -11.80 4.23
N PHE A 67 6.85 -11.04 3.29
CA PHE A 67 5.56 -10.37 3.32
C PHE A 67 4.88 -10.58 1.95
N ARG A 68 3.61 -10.18 1.84
CA ARG A 68 2.85 -10.29 0.60
C ARG A 68 2.24 -8.96 0.19
N PHE A 69 1.92 -8.87 -1.09
CA PHE A 69 0.95 -7.89 -1.58
C PHE A 69 -0.47 -8.35 -1.17
N ASP A 70 -1.28 -7.42 -0.70
CA ASP A 70 -2.67 -7.67 -0.30
C ASP A 70 -3.64 -7.15 -1.37
N HIS A 71 -3.61 -5.84 -1.64
CA HIS A 71 -4.43 -5.19 -2.67
C HIS A 71 -3.89 -3.78 -2.94
N GLY A 72 -4.39 -3.13 -3.99
CA GLY A 72 -4.03 -1.75 -4.27
C GLY A 72 -4.90 -1.12 -5.35
N PHE A 73 -4.65 0.15 -5.62
CA PHE A 73 -5.31 0.88 -6.70
C PHE A 73 -4.51 2.12 -7.10
N THR A 74 -4.79 2.63 -8.31
CA THR A 74 -4.38 3.98 -8.72
C THR A 74 -5.52 4.94 -8.48
N MET A 75 -5.20 6.11 -7.93
CA MET A 75 -6.15 7.19 -7.69
C MET A 75 -5.74 8.42 -8.50
N ARG A 76 -6.67 8.94 -9.28
CA ARG A 76 -6.60 10.27 -9.88
C ARG A 76 -7.75 11.11 -9.33
N ARG A 77 -7.45 12.29 -8.80
CA ARG A 77 -8.45 13.22 -8.25
C ARG A 77 -8.17 14.64 -8.74
N ALA A 78 -9.15 15.26 -9.39
CA ALA A 78 -9.12 16.65 -9.78
C ALA A 78 -9.70 17.56 -8.67
N ALA A 79 -9.35 18.84 -8.72
CA ALA A 79 -9.94 19.83 -7.83
C ALA A 79 -11.41 20.11 -8.23
N GLY A 80 -12.27 20.27 -7.23
CA GLY A 80 -13.70 20.55 -7.44
C GLY A 80 -14.57 19.32 -7.74
N GLU A 81 -14.04 18.10 -7.63
CA GLU A 81 -14.88 16.89 -7.68
C GLU A 81 -15.92 16.89 -6.54
N GLU A 82 -17.17 16.57 -6.85
CA GLU A 82 -18.30 16.59 -5.89
C GLU A 82 -18.16 15.53 -4.78
N HIS A 83 -17.39 14.47 -5.03
CA HIS A 83 -17.18 13.39 -4.08
C HIS A 83 -16.35 13.88 -2.88
N ASN A 84 -16.94 13.93 -1.69
CA ASN A 84 -16.23 14.20 -0.45
C ASN A 84 -15.44 12.94 -0.01
N PRO A 85 -14.09 12.95 -0.09
CA PRO A 85 -13.27 11.79 0.26
C PRO A 85 -12.98 11.70 1.76
N PHE A 86 -13.49 12.63 2.57
CA PHE A 86 -13.29 12.62 4.01
C PHE A 86 -14.17 11.57 4.66
N ASN A 87 -13.56 10.42 4.92
CA ASN A 87 -14.17 9.31 5.63
C ASN A 87 -13.11 8.69 6.55
N PRO A 88 -12.92 9.24 7.76
CA PRO A 88 -11.83 8.76 8.60
C PRO A 88 -12.10 7.34 9.08
N HIS A 89 -11.11 6.47 8.89
CA HIS A 89 -11.18 5.03 9.19
C HIS A 89 -9.83 4.54 9.71
N GLY A 90 -9.77 3.29 10.19
CA GLY A 90 -8.66 2.81 11.00
C GLY A 90 -8.64 3.46 12.40
N GLY A 91 -7.67 3.06 13.22
CA GLY A 91 -7.50 3.53 14.59
C GLY A 91 -8.55 3.03 15.58
N GLY A 92 -8.11 2.83 16.81
CA GLY A 92 -8.97 2.49 17.95
C GLY A 92 -9.15 1.00 18.21
N LEU A 93 -9.50 0.69 19.47
CA LEU A 93 -9.72 -0.67 20.00
C LEU A 93 -8.57 -1.66 19.72
N HIS A 94 -7.34 -1.15 19.53
CA HIS A 94 -6.15 -1.93 19.15
C HIS A 94 -6.32 -2.84 17.92
N ALA A 95 -7.43 -2.71 17.18
CA ALA A 95 -7.85 -3.65 16.14
C ALA A 95 -7.71 -5.14 16.56
N LEU A 96 -7.91 -5.49 17.84
CA LEU A 96 -7.57 -6.80 18.41
C LEU A 96 -8.34 -7.99 17.82
N VAL A 97 -9.45 -7.74 17.13
CA VAL A 97 -10.39 -8.78 16.70
C VAL A 97 -10.09 -9.23 15.27
N GLY A 98 -9.29 -10.29 15.13
CA GLY A 98 -9.26 -11.19 13.96
C GLY A 98 -9.09 -10.56 12.58
N ASN A 99 -8.66 -9.30 12.49
CA ASN A 99 -8.55 -8.55 11.24
C ASN A 99 -7.06 -8.29 10.93
N SER A 100 -6.77 -7.84 9.71
CA SER A 100 -5.39 -7.53 9.33
C SER A 100 -4.90 -6.18 9.87
N HIS A 101 -5.75 -5.34 10.47
CA HIS A 101 -5.38 -4.00 10.96
C HIS A 101 -4.64 -4.04 12.32
N ILE A 102 -4.02 -5.16 12.66
CA ILE A 102 -3.30 -5.35 13.91
C ILE A 102 -2.04 -4.47 13.97
N TYR A 103 -1.81 -3.87 15.13
CA TYR A 103 -0.54 -3.22 15.47
C TYR A 103 -0.09 -3.67 16.85
N GLN A 104 1.16 -4.11 16.96
CA GLN A 104 1.81 -4.45 18.21
C GLN A 104 3.21 -3.85 18.24
N HIS A 105 3.63 -3.43 19.42
CA HIS A 105 5.02 -3.07 19.71
C HIS A 105 5.42 -3.82 20.98
N GLN A 106 6.12 -4.94 20.82
CA GLN A 106 6.52 -5.83 21.91
C GLN A 106 7.97 -6.25 21.73
N TRP A 107 8.72 -6.34 22.83
CA TRP A 107 10.12 -6.76 22.83
C TRP A 107 11.01 -5.98 21.85
N GLY A 108 10.78 -4.68 21.72
CA GLY A 108 11.54 -3.80 20.83
C GLY A 108 11.26 -4.01 19.34
N ARG A 109 10.19 -4.74 18.99
CA ARG A 109 9.79 -4.99 17.60
C ARG A 109 8.40 -4.48 17.33
N ILE A 110 8.21 -3.94 16.13
CA ILE A 110 6.90 -3.58 15.59
C ILE A 110 6.36 -4.79 14.81
N SER A 111 5.08 -5.09 14.99
CA SER A 111 4.31 -5.95 14.11
C SER A 111 3.07 -5.20 13.68
N ALA A 112 3.04 -4.75 12.44
CA ALA A 112 1.98 -3.94 11.87
C ALA A 112 1.43 -4.68 10.66
N GLY A 113 0.31 -5.39 10.81
CA GLY A 113 -0.21 -6.32 9.81
C GLY A 113 -0.44 -5.67 8.43
N LEU A 114 -1.65 -5.21 8.17
CA LEU A 114 -1.99 -4.49 6.96
C LEU A 114 -1.31 -3.13 6.99
N THR A 115 -0.42 -2.88 6.04
CA THR A 115 0.36 -1.65 5.92
C THR A 115 0.19 -1.09 4.52
N ARG A 116 -0.12 0.19 4.45
CA ARG A 116 -0.32 0.93 3.22
C ARG A 116 0.94 1.70 2.84
N VAL A 117 1.25 1.65 1.56
CA VAL A 117 2.32 2.38 0.90
C VAL A 117 1.67 3.23 -0.18
N VAL A 118 1.75 4.54 -0.02
CA VAL A 118 1.22 5.53 -0.96
C VAL A 118 2.40 6.15 -1.69
N CYS A 119 2.46 5.99 -3.02
CA CYS A 119 3.41 6.69 -3.87
C CYS A 119 2.71 7.87 -4.53
N GLU A 120 3.14 9.09 -4.20
CA GLU A 120 2.64 10.32 -4.83
C GLU A 120 3.35 10.52 -6.17
N LEU A 121 2.61 10.51 -7.27
CA LEU A 121 3.13 10.73 -8.62
C LEU A 121 2.95 12.18 -9.06
N THR A 122 2.02 12.90 -8.44
CA THR A 122 1.93 14.36 -8.46
C THR A 122 2.55 14.91 -7.18
N GLY A 123 3.21 16.07 -7.26
CA GLY A 123 3.69 16.76 -6.06
C GLY A 123 2.53 17.19 -5.17
N VAL A 124 2.76 17.18 -3.86
CA VAL A 124 1.78 17.59 -2.87
C VAL A 124 2.33 18.81 -2.15
N GLU A 125 1.65 19.94 -2.32
CA GLU A 125 1.94 21.17 -1.59
C GLU A 125 1.04 21.31 -0.35
N GLU A 126 1.31 22.34 0.45
CA GLU A 126 0.51 22.64 1.63
C GLU A 126 -0.96 22.88 1.23
N ASP A 127 -1.88 22.28 1.98
CA ASP A 127 -3.33 22.35 1.75
C ASP A 127 -3.89 21.81 0.43
N ASP A 128 -3.07 21.16 -0.41
CA ASP A 128 -3.53 20.57 -1.67
C ASP A 128 -4.57 19.45 -1.47
N GLY A 129 -4.65 18.85 -0.28
CA GLY A 129 -5.60 17.77 0.03
C GLY A 129 -4.98 16.37 0.00
N ALA A 130 -3.77 16.24 0.54
CA ALA A 130 -3.10 14.94 0.74
C ALA A 130 -3.87 14.02 1.69
N THR A 131 -3.35 12.81 1.91
CA THR A 131 -3.89 11.92 2.94
C THR A 131 -3.76 12.59 4.32
N LEU A 132 -4.82 12.51 5.12
CA LEU A 132 -4.81 12.95 6.52
C LEU A 132 -4.46 11.78 7.43
N LEU A 133 -3.65 12.05 8.44
CA LEU A 133 -3.13 11.08 9.39
C LEU A 133 -3.42 11.55 10.82
N LEU A 134 -3.79 10.64 11.69
CA LEU A 134 -3.88 10.89 13.13
C LEU A 134 -2.75 10.15 13.84
N SER A 135 -1.62 10.82 14.05
CA SER A 135 -0.43 10.15 14.60
C SER A 135 -0.69 9.49 15.94
N GLY A 136 -0.12 8.29 16.10
CA GLY A 136 -0.24 7.50 17.33
C GLY A 136 -1.57 6.77 17.50
N SER A 137 -2.59 7.02 16.68
CA SER A 137 -3.91 6.39 16.87
C SER A 137 -3.93 4.87 16.64
N HIS A 138 -2.90 4.32 16.00
CA HIS A 138 -2.68 2.87 15.87
C HIS A 138 -2.40 2.18 17.23
N LYS A 139 -2.09 2.95 18.27
CA LYS A 139 -1.93 2.48 19.66
C LYS A 139 -3.18 2.70 20.52
N ALA A 140 -4.26 3.22 19.94
CA ALA A 140 -5.44 3.57 20.72
C ALA A 140 -6.21 2.31 21.14
N ALA A 141 -6.39 2.13 22.45
CA ALA A 141 -7.20 1.07 23.05
C ALA A 141 -8.71 1.40 23.08
N PHE A 142 -9.08 2.64 22.75
CA PHE A 142 -10.44 3.15 22.84
C PHE A 142 -11.01 3.45 21.45
N PRO A 143 -12.34 3.53 21.28
CA PRO A 143 -12.93 4.06 20.06
C PRO A 143 -12.42 5.47 19.78
N ARG A 144 -12.41 5.90 18.51
CA ARG A 144 -12.10 7.29 18.19
C ARG A 144 -13.10 8.23 18.84
N PRO A 145 -12.64 9.28 19.54
CA PRO A 145 -13.50 10.37 19.99
C PRO A 145 -14.27 10.99 18.81
N GLN A 146 -15.56 11.29 19.02
CA GLN A 146 -16.41 11.92 17.99
C GLN A 146 -15.88 13.28 17.54
N ALA A 147 -15.15 14.01 18.40
CA ALA A 147 -14.50 15.28 18.04
C ALA A 147 -13.48 15.16 16.88
N LEU A 148 -13.06 13.94 16.52
CA LEU A 148 -12.18 13.67 15.39
C LEU A 148 -12.92 13.50 14.06
N THR A 149 -14.24 13.69 14.02
CA THR A 149 -15.01 13.68 12.76
C THR A 149 -14.98 15.04 12.06
N ASP A 150 -14.35 16.06 12.63
CA ASP A 150 -14.11 17.34 11.96
C ASP A 150 -12.84 17.28 11.12
N ILE A 151 -12.96 17.54 9.82
CA ILE A 151 -11.84 17.61 8.88
C ILE A 151 -10.88 18.76 9.21
N ASN A 152 -11.35 19.81 9.89
CA ASN A 152 -10.55 20.98 10.26
C ASN A 152 -9.90 20.85 11.65
N SER A 153 -10.03 19.68 12.30
CA SER A 153 -9.38 19.44 13.58
C SER A 153 -7.86 19.56 13.45
N LYS A 154 -7.22 20.30 14.37
CA LYS A 154 -5.75 20.45 14.46
C LYS A 154 -5.01 19.17 14.81
N LEU A 155 -5.73 18.10 15.12
CA LEU A 155 -5.16 16.78 15.39
C LEU A 155 -4.86 16.02 14.10
N TRP A 156 -5.45 16.42 12.97
CA TRP A 156 -5.08 15.88 11.68
C TRP A 156 -3.74 16.45 11.23
N GLU A 157 -2.85 15.55 10.86
CA GLU A 157 -1.60 15.86 10.20
C GLU A 157 -1.72 15.55 8.71
N SER A 158 -0.99 16.32 7.91
CA SER A 158 -0.81 16.09 6.49
C SER A 158 0.67 16.24 6.15
N TYR A 159 1.02 16.13 4.88
CA TYR A 159 2.41 16.16 4.42
C TYR A 159 2.51 16.90 3.09
N THR A 160 3.69 17.46 2.85
CA THR A 160 4.11 17.98 1.55
C THR A 160 5.25 17.12 1.03
N CYS A 161 5.29 16.91 -0.28
CA CYS A 161 6.35 16.12 -0.89
C CYS A 161 6.46 16.34 -2.40
N PRO A 162 7.68 16.21 -2.98
CA PRO A 162 7.85 16.20 -4.43
C PRO A 162 7.33 14.89 -5.05
N PRO A 163 7.03 14.87 -6.36
CA PRO A 163 6.69 13.66 -7.10
C PRO A 163 7.69 12.51 -6.88
N GLY A 164 7.19 11.29 -6.76
CA GLY A 164 7.97 10.08 -6.49
C GLY A 164 8.29 9.85 -5.01
N SER A 165 7.71 10.63 -4.11
CA SER A 165 7.82 10.40 -2.67
C SER A 165 6.84 9.31 -2.21
N VAL A 166 7.18 8.65 -1.09
CA VAL A 166 6.39 7.55 -0.54
C VAL A 166 6.01 7.84 0.90
N LEU A 167 4.73 7.67 1.21
CA LEU A 167 4.18 7.64 2.57
C LEU A 167 3.87 6.18 2.94
N ILE A 168 4.35 5.73 4.10
CA ILE A 168 4.07 4.39 4.63
C ILE A 168 3.38 4.52 5.98
N PHE A 169 2.25 3.85 6.17
CA PHE A 169 1.57 3.76 7.45
C PHE A 169 0.85 2.43 7.62
N THR A 170 0.71 1.98 8.86
CA THR A 170 -0.15 0.84 9.20
C THR A 170 -1.61 1.21 9.03
N GLU A 171 -2.44 0.33 8.49
CA GLU A 171 -3.89 0.56 8.41
C GLU A 171 -4.55 0.55 9.80
N ALA A 172 -3.83 0.14 10.84
CA ALA A 172 -4.21 0.40 12.24
C ALA A 172 -4.25 1.90 12.56
N LEU A 173 -3.56 2.75 11.80
CA LEU A 173 -3.56 4.20 11.94
C LEU A 173 -4.89 4.75 11.42
N CYS A 174 -5.44 5.71 12.15
CA CYS A 174 -6.59 6.43 11.64
C CYS A 174 -6.12 7.42 10.58
N HIS A 175 -6.75 7.34 9.42
CA HIS A 175 -6.43 8.16 8.28
C HIS A 175 -7.70 8.46 7.48
N SER A 176 -7.62 9.45 6.60
CA SER A 176 -8.73 9.88 5.77
C SER A 176 -8.22 10.52 4.47
N GLY A 177 -9.07 10.57 3.46
CA GLY A 177 -8.86 11.49 2.34
C GLY A 177 -9.21 12.92 2.71
N ARG A 178 -8.68 13.89 1.96
CA ARG A 178 -9.13 15.28 1.96
C ARG A 178 -9.51 15.68 0.53
N PRO A 179 -10.54 16.53 0.32
CA PRO A 179 -10.81 17.08 -1.01
C PRO A 179 -9.53 17.67 -1.60
N TRP A 180 -9.26 17.36 -2.87
CA TRP A 180 -8.13 17.94 -3.56
C TRP A 180 -8.48 19.36 -4.00
N THR A 181 -7.58 20.32 -3.79
CA THR A 181 -7.83 21.75 -3.99
C THR A 181 -6.94 22.37 -5.07
N ASN A 182 -5.87 21.67 -5.48
CA ASN A 182 -4.95 22.17 -6.50
C ASN A 182 -5.58 22.11 -7.89
N HIS A 183 -5.97 23.27 -8.43
CA HIS A 183 -6.55 23.40 -9.76
C HIS A 183 -5.52 23.33 -10.90
N ALA A 184 -4.22 23.46 -10.62
CA ALA A 184 -3.18 23.43 -11.64
C ALA A 184 -2.88 21.98 -12.09
N GLN A 185 -3.01 21.01 -11.20
CA GLN A 185 -2.74 19.60 -11.50
C GLN A 185 -3.60 18.65 -10.67
N PRO A 186 -4.14 17.56 -11.25
CA PRO A 186 -4.82 16.52 -10.48
C PRO A 186 -3.82 15.73 -9.62
N ARG A 187 -4.25 15.32 -8.42
CA ARG A 187 -3.51 14.34 -7.63
C ARG A 187 -3.51 13.01 -8.34
N LEU A 188 -2.33 12.47 -8.61
CA LEU A 188 -2.15 11.11 -9.08
C LEU A 188 -1.29 10.37 -8.07
N ALA A 189 -1.80 9.26 -7.53
CA ALA A 189 -1.08 8.47 -6.54
C ALA A 189 -1.44 6.99 -6.65
N MET A 190 -0.51 6.14 -6.25
CA MET A 190 -0.69 4.69 -6.21
C MET A 190 -0.72 4.23 -4.76
N PHE A 191 -1.70 3.39 -4.43
CA PHE A 191 -1.95 2.89 -3.09
C PHE A 191 -1.76 1.38 -3.11
N ASN A 192 -0.71 0.89 -2.46
CA ASN A 192 -0.42 -0.54 -2.33
C ASN A 192 -0.49 -0.94 -0.86
N CYS A 193 -1.23 -2.00 -0.56
CA CYS A 193 -1.28 -2.61 0.75
C CYS A 193 -0.47 -3.90 0.78
N TYR A 194 0.27 -4.08 1.86
CA TYR A 194 1.05 -5.27 2.17
C TYR A 194 0.58 -5.88 3.47
N ASN A 195 0.80 -7.16 3.62
CA ASN A 195 0.35 -7.90 4.79
C ASN A 195 1.35 -9.01 5.16
N ALA A 196 1.18 -9.57 6.35
CA ALA A 196 1.88 -10.79 6.74
C ALA A 196 1.51 -11.94 5.78
N ILE A 197 2.46 -12.83 5.52
CA ILE A 197 2.27 -13.96 4.58
C ILE A 197 1.05 -14.83 4.92
N CYS A 198 0.72 -14.99 6.20
CA CYS A 198 -0.41 -15.79 6.68
C CYS A 198 -1.73 -15.00 6.84
N ALA A 199 -1.79 -13.75 6.40
CA ALA A 199 -2.98 -12.91 6.50
C ALA A 199 -3.41 -12.41 5.11
N LYS A 200 -4.71 -12.11 4.97
CA LYS A 200 -5.28 -11.50 3.77
C LYS A 200 -6.48 -10.65 4.19
N TRP A 201 -6.55 -9.42 3.70
CA TRP A 201 -7.67 -8.53 3.94
C TRP A 201 -8.63 -8.48 2.74
N ALA A 202 -8.10 -8.30 1.53
CA ALA A 202 -8.88 -8.20 0.31
C ALA A 202 -8.31 -9.08 -0.81
N PRO A 203 -9.11 -9.46 -1.82
CA PRO A 203 -8.57 -10.02 -3.06
C PRO A 203 -7.67 -8.98 -3.75
N HIS A 204 -6.51 -9.40 -4.25
CA HIS A 204 -5.60 -8.49 -4.94
C HIS A 204 -6.08 -8.15 -6.36
N GLY A 205 -6.86 -9.04 -7.01
CA GLY A 205 -7.45 -8.81 -8.32
C GLY A 205 -6.43 -8.64 -9.47
N VAL A 206 -5.17 -8.98 -9.23
CA VAL A 206 -4.08 -8.86 -10.23
C VAL A 206 -4.15 -10.05 -11.17
N PRO A 207 -4.26 -9.84 -12.50
CA PRO A 207 -4.29 -10.93 -13.47
C PRO A 207 -3.01 -11.78 -13.44
N ASP A 208 -3.14 -13.08 -13.71
CA ASP A 208 -2.01 -14.01 -13.70
C ASP A 208 -0.94 -13.62 -14.73
N GLU A 209 -1.34 -13.15 -15.91
CA GLU A 209 -0.40 -12.71 -16.95
C GLU A 209 0.45 -11.52 -16.52
N VAL A 210 -0.05 -10.68 -15.62
CA VAL A 210 0.71 -9.55 -15.05
C VAL A 210 1.70 -10.05 -14.02
N ILE A 211 1.30 -11.01 -13.18
CA ILE A 211 2.17 -11.64 -12.18
C ILE A 211 3.29 -12.42 -12.88
N ASP A 212 2.96 -13.22 -13.87
CA ASP A 212 3.90 -14.08 -14.59
C ASP A 212 4.96 -13.28 -15.37
N ALA A 213 4.64 -12.05 -15.76
CA ALA A 213 5.58 -11.12 -16.39
C ALA A 213 6.55 -10.44 -15.39
N MET A 214 6.34 -10.57 -14.08
CA MET A 214 7.22 -9.97 -13.07
C MET A 214 8.52 -10.77 -12.89
N HIS A 215 9.55 -10.11 -12.36
CA HIS A 215 10.77 -10.79 -11.89
C HIS A 215 10.41 -11.88 -10.86
N PRO A 216 11.05 -13.08 -10.87
CA PRO A 216 10.69 -14.21 -10.00
C PRO A 216 10.51 -13.85 -8.52
N LYS A 217 11.44 -13.06 -7.95
CA LYS A 217 11.33 -12.59 -6.56
C LYS A 217 10.04 -11.80 -6.28
N ARG A 218 9.59 -10.97 -7.23
CA ARG A 218 8.37 -10.16 -7.10
C ARG A 218 7.10 -10.99 -7.22
N GLN A 219 7.12 -12.06 -8.02
CA GLN A 219 6.02 -13.04 -8.06
C GLN A 219 5.74 -13.64 -6.68
N SER A 220 6.77 -13.76 -5.83
CA SER A 220 6.62 -14.27 -4.46
C SER A 220 5.67 -13.43 -3.58
N LEU A 221 5.36 -12.17 -3.94
CA LEU A 221 4.38 -11.33 -3.25
C LEU A 221 2.94 -11.86 -3.38
N PHE A 222 2.67 -12.75 -4.33
CA PHE A 222 1.33 -13.25 -4.68
C PHE A 222 1.11 -14.72 -4.30
N ARG A 223 1.99 -15.29 -3.46
CA ARG A 223 1.87 -16.67 -2.97
C ARG A 223 0.67 -16.84 -2.04
N GLY A 224 0.30 -18.10 -1.83
CA GLY A 224 -0.80 -18.50 -0.95
C GLY A 224 -0.63 -18.03 0.50
N VAL A 225 -1.73 -18.09 1.25
CA VAL A 225 -1.88 -17.41 2.56
C VAL A 225 -1.51 -18.33 3.73
N TRP A 226 -0.24 -18.74 3.81
CA TRP A 226 0.25 -19.65 4.86
C TRP A 226 1.77 -19.56 4.99
N THR A 227 2.36 -19.94 6.13
CA THR A 227 3.82 -19.87 6.35
C THR A 227 4.52 -21.22 6.34
N GLY A 228 3.95 -22.23 7.00
CA GLY A 228 4.56 -23.55 7.22
C GLY A 228 4.73 -23.86 8.71
N ALA A 229 5.05 -25.12 9.04
CA ALA A 229 5.13 -25.60 10.44
C ALA A 229 6.36 -26.48 10.70
N GLY A 230 7.33 -26.04 11.51
CA GLY A 230 8.41 -26.89 12.05
C GLY A 230 9.46 -27.40 11.04
N GLU A 231 10.54 -28.00 11.57
CA GLU A 231 11.62 -28.59 10.76
C GLU A 231 11.11 -29.76 9.90
N GLY A 232 11.56 -29.83 8.64
CA GLY A 232 11.23 -30.90 7.71
C GLY A 232 9.83 -30.83 7.06
N LYS A 233 9.04 -29.78 7.30
CA LYS A 233 7.75 -29.57 6.60
C LYS A 233 7.85 -28.48 5.53
N ALA A 234 6.86 -28.45 4.64
CA ALA A 234 6.74 -27.42 3.62
C ALA A 234 6.70 -26.03 4.26
N VAL A 235 7.52 -25.13 3.71
CA VAL A 235 7.58 -23.72 4.05
C VAL A 235 7.16 -22.94 2.81
N ASN A 236 6.30 -21.94 2.97
CA ASN A 236 5.82 -21.14 1.85
C ASN A 236 6.96 -20.30 1.26
N THR A 237 7.66 -20.90 0.30
CA THR A 237 8.89 -20.41 -0.37
C THR A 237 8.79 -20.49 -1.90
N TYR A 238 7.61 -20.81 -2.43
CA TYR A 238 7.39 -21.06 -3.86
C TYR A 238 6.04 -20.52 -4.32
N LEU A 239 5.90 -20.21 -5.61
CA LEU A 239 4.64 -19.87 -6.26
C LEU A 239 4.35 -20.93 -7.32
N ASP A 240 3.20 -21.58 -7.24
CA ASP A 240 2.66 -22.47 -8.27
C ASP A 240 1.14 -22.30 -8.34
N GLN A 241 0.46 -23.01 -9.25
CA GLN A 241 -0.99 -22.90 -9.42
C GLN A 241 -1.80 -23.23 -8.14
N GLN A 242 -1.28 -24.08 -7.26
CA GLN A 242 -1.94 -24.49 -6.02
C GLN A 242 -1.60 -23.55 -4.84
N ASN A 243 -0.49 -22.81 -4.96
CA ASN A 243 0.02 -21.87 -3.97
C ASN A 243 -0.02 -20.42 -4.46
N ARG A 244 -1.06 -20.03 -5.21
CA ARG A 244 -1.38 -18.63 -5.47
C ARG A 244 -2.41 -18.13 -4.47
N ALA A 245 -2.30 -16.88 -4.06
CA ALA A 245 -3.43 -16.23 -3.45
C ALA A 245 -4.51 -16.01 -4.51
N LEU A 246 -5.74 -16.46 -4.22
CA LEU A 246 -6.94 -15.90 -4.84
C LEU A 246 -7.19 -14.49 -4.26
#